data_AF-A0A1H6ZSM2-F1
#
_entry.id   AF-A0A1H6ZSM2-F1
#
_cell.length_a   1.000
_cell.length_b   1.000
_cell.length_c   1.000
_cell.angle_alpha   90.00
_cell.angle_beta   90.00
_cell.angle_gamma   90.00
#
_symmetry.space_group_name_H-M   'P 1'
#
loop_
_entity.id
_entity.type
_entity.pdbx_description
1 polymer ?
#
loop_
_entity_poly.entity_id
_entity_poly.type
_entity_poly.pdbx_seq_one_letter_code
_entity_poly.pdbx_strand_id
1 'polypeptide(L)'
;MNRDNIKPFLLTDEKEEILWEKAIVVFDSSALLDIYFLPISARTKIYSEIFDKLPERLWIPSHVEFEYLKNRENSISNPISEKYDPLKQKIKKFDSIGKSELLKRIEEISRETQKDDKHPYIEQSGINAFKKNIEDFILQIKTFEETVIKQIEEAEKEVLSVKETDDVLNALEKSFKVGREYSFDEIIEITKEGKHRYEYKIPPGYGDYYNKEKKGTQIFGDLIIWKQILEFSKEAKQPIIFITNDIKKDEDWCYLDKKATEDRIYSPREELIKEIKDFSGIDFWMYNLPQFLYNANKYLKSSIKEEVIQNISQFLNTKDKKGSYFKFKCDECGKIHKYHELDFDLDFDCVGGSERNMGTENQYVAEESFECECGNEINAKFEVWEYPVGVHNYDSVEMEGAELIESFQFSVDFYGESDDNDGFYPCDVCDGNRDNVGNYVDFYDKISLDNEYDSSSPNHKFQFVFSGNCQWCNTLHIKCPKCKSVTVLDEDNKDIECEGGCGLTFHKESDYDPDGDGSFTLKLIDHRKEKCPSCGEMFIDNRKIGVCEKCDLKLNLE
;
A
#
# COMPACT_ATOMS: atom_id res chain seq x y z
N MET A 1 -15.83 -10.16 44.11
CA MET A 1 -15.24 -9.56 42.90
C MET A 1 -14.20 -8.55 43.36
N ASN A 2 -12.94 -8.69 42.97
CA ASN A 2 -11.88 -7.77 43.33
C ASN A 2 -11.43 -7.00 42.08
N ARG A 3 -11.61 -5.68 42.06
CA ARG A 3 -11.20 -4.83 40.93
C ARG A 3 -9.68 -4.78 40.77
N ASP A 4 -8.92 -5.08 41.81
CA ASP A 4 -7.46 -5.10 41.73
C ASP A 4 -6.94 -6.22 40.80
N ASN A 5 -7.76 -7.23 40.51
CA ASN A 5 -7.39 -8.31 39.62
C ASN A 5 -7.09 -7.85 38.18
N ILE A 6 -7.60 -6.68 37.75
CA ILE A 6 -7.32 -6.16 36.39
C ILE A 6 -6.04 -5.31 36.33
N LYS A 7 -5.52 -4.84 37.46
CA LYS A 7 -4.35 -3.95 37.52
C LYS A 7 -3.11 -4.50 36.80
N PRO A 8 -2.77 -5.81 36.86
CA PRO A 8 -1.62 -6.33 36.13
C PRO A 8 -1.70 -6.14 34.61
N PHE A 9 -2.90 -6.08 34.05
CA PHE A 9 -3.14 -6.01 32.60
C PHE A 9 -3.20 -4.58 32.05
N LEU A 10 -3.25 -3.57 32.93
CA LEU A 10 -3.28 -2.16 32.53
C LEU A 10 -1.89 -1.54 32.67
N LEU A 11 -1.58 -0.58 31.79
CA LEU A 11 -0.42 0.29 31.91
C LEU A 11 -0.89 1.66 32.43
N THR A 12 -0.60 1.94 33.69
CA THR A 12 -0.75 3.27 34.27
C THR A 12 0.57 4.02 34.22
N ASP A 13 0.55 5.36 34.24
CA ASP A 13 1.78 6.18 34.25
C ASP A 13 2.74 5.75 35.37
N GLU A 14 2.21 5.49 36.58
CA GLU A 14 2.99 4.99 37.72
C GLU A 14 3.65 3.63 37.43
N LYS A 15 2.94 2.71 36.77
CA LYS A 15 3.48 1.40 36.41
C LYS A 15 4.54 1.53 35.31
N GLU A 16 4.30 2.39 34.32
CA GLU A 16 5.26 2.68 33.25
C GLU A 16 6.55 3.27 33.83
N GLU A 17 6.46 4.22 34.76
CA GLU A 17 7.61 4.77 35.50
C GLU A 17 8.41 3.69 36.24
N ILE A 18 7.73 2.82 36.98
CA ILE A 18 8.38 1.72 37.72
C ILE A 18 9.07 0.73 36.76
N LEU A 19 8.43 0.42 35.63
CA LEU A 19 9.01 -0.43 34.59
C LEU A 19 10.30 0.21 34.05
N TRP A 20 10.28 1.48 33.66
CA TRP A 20 11.48 2.15 33.14
C TRP A 20 12.57 2.36 34.19
N GLU A 21 12.22 2.49 35.47
CA GLU A 21 13.19 2.59 36.57
C GLU A 21 13.91 1.25 36.84
N LYS A 22 13.17 0.12 36.81
CA LYS A 22 13.67 -1.16 37.37
C LYS A 22 13.74 -2.33 36.41
N ALA A 23 13.03 -2.29 35.29
CA ALA A 23 12.88 -3.47 34.45
C ALA A 23 14.19 -3.84 33.75
N ILE A 24 14.37 -5.13 33.53
CA ILE A 24 15.35 -5.63 32.56
C ILE A 24 14.70 -5.51 31.18
N VAL A 25 15.42 -4.87 30.26
CA VAL A 25 15.00 -4.71 28.87
C VAL A 25 15.55 -5.89 28.08
N VAL A 26 14.62 -6.65 27.52
CA VAL A 26 14.89 -7.84 26.74
C VAL A 26 14.59 -7.54 25.28
N PHE A 27 15.53 -7.84 24.39
CA PHE A 27 15.33 -7.64 22.96
C PHE A 27 15.07 -8.96 22.24
N ASP A 28 14.23 -8.89 21.23
CA ASP A 28 14.04 -9.92 20.21
C ASP A 28 15.05 -9.76 19.06
N SER A 29 15.24 -10.82 18.27
CA SER A 29 16.15 -10.82 17.13
C SER A 29 15.69 -9.81 16.05
N SER A 30 14.37 -9.70 15.82
CA SER A 30 13.78 -8.74 14.88
C SER A 30 14.17 -7.29 15.19
N ALA A 31 14.02 -6.88 16.45
CA ALA A 31 14.33 -5.53 16.91
C ALA A 31 15.83 -5.20 16.84
N LEU A 32 16.70 -6.19 17.10
CA LEU A 32 18.15 -6.00 17.00
C LEU A 32 18.62 -5.89 15.54
N LEU A 33 18.09 -6.72 14.64
CA LEU A 33 18.44 -6.68 13.22
C LEU A 33 18.01 -5.35 12.58
N ASP A 34 16.92 -4.74 13.05
CA ASP A 34 16.44 -3.46 12.53
C ASP A 34 17.34 -2.27 12.86
N ILE A 35 18.27 -2.42 13.82
CA ILE A 35 19.31 -1.42 14.08
C ILE A 35 20.22 -1.25 12.85
N TYR A 36 20.41 -2.28 12.00
CA TYR A 36 21.22 -2.17 10.78
C TYR A 36 20.62 -1.22 9.73
N PHE A 37 19.30 -0.96 9.77
CA PHE A 37 18.65 -0.01 8.88
C PHE A 37 18.90 1.46 9.29
N LEU A 38 19.49 1.68 10.46
CA LEU A 38 19.79 3.01 10.96
C LEU A 38 21.13 3.53 10.46
N PRO A 39 21.21 4.85 10.15
CA PRO A 39 22.49 5.49 9.84
C PRO A 39 23.40 5.45 11.07
N ILE A 40 24.72 5.45 10.86
CA ILE A 40 25.72 5.34 11.94
C ILE A 40 25.51 6.40 13.03
N SER A 41 25.08 7.61 12.64
CA SER A 41 24.80 8.71 13.58
C SER A 41 23.67 8.38 14.57
N ALA A 42 22.62 7.69 14.11
CA ALA A 42 21.52 7.25 14.97
C ALA A 42 21.94 6.06 15.85
N ARG A 43 22.66 5.09 15.28
CA ARG A 43 23.20 3.94 16.02
C ARG A 43 24.08 4.35 17.18
N THR A 44 25.00 5.28 16.94
CA THR A 44 25.92 5.82 17.96
C THR A 44 25.17 6.45 19.14
N LYS A 45 24.05 7.14 18.87
CA LYS A 45 23.18 7.67 19.93
C LYS A 45 22.47 6.58 20.71
N ILE A 46 21.97 5.53 20.05
CA ILE A 46 21.37 4.39 20.76
C ILE A 46 22.39 3.78 21.73
N TYR A 47 23.63 3.57 21.28
CA TYR A 47 24.67 2.98 22.13
C TYR A 47 24.99 3.88 23.33
N SER A 48 25.29 5.16 23.09
CA SER A 48 25.78 6.07 24.12
C SER A 48 24.68 6.64 25.03
N GLU A 49 23.46 6.80 24.52
CA GLU A 49 22.37 7.46 25.24
C GLU A 49 21.31 6.52 25.79
N ILE A 50 21.28 5.26 25.31
CA ILE A 50 20.37 4.22 25.81
C ILE A 50 21.16 3.07 26.40
N PHE A 51 22.01 2.38 25.62
CA PHE A 51 22.65 1.16 26.11
C PHE A 51 23.57 1.43 27.29
N ASP A 52 24.43 2.45 27.19
CA ASP A 52 25.32 2.86 28.29
C ASP A 52 24.55 3.39 29.52
N LYS A 53 23.27 3.79 29.38
CA LYS A 53 22.39 4.22 30.50
C LYS A 53 21.57 3.09 31.12
N LEU A 54 21.61 1.89 30.54
CA LEU A 54 20.95 0.69 31.06
C LEU A 54 21.99 -0.36 31.49
N PRO A 55 23.00 -0.02 32.32
CA PRO A 55 24.04 -0.96 32.68
C PRO A 55 23.42 -2.16 33.41
N GLU A 56 23.81 -3.36 32.98
CA GLU A 56 23.33 -4.64 33.53
C GLU A 56 21.82 -4.91 33.37
N ARG A 57 21.06 -3.99 32.77
CA ARG A 57 19.62 -4.10 32.53
C ARG A 57 19.29 -4.53 31.11
N LEU A 58 20.30 -4.78 30.27
CA LEU A 58 20.14 -5.29 28.92
C LEU A 58 20.44 -6.78 28.89
N TRP A 59 19.46 -7.57 28.43
CA TRP A 59 19.57 -9.01 28.37
C TRP A 59 18.93 -9.55 27.10
N ILE A 60 19.44 -10.67 26.58
CA ILE A 60 18.80 -11.40 25.49
C ILE A 60 18.74 -12.91 25.78
N PRO A 61 17.68 -13.60 25.35
CA PRO A 61 17.63 -15.05 25.30
C PRO A 61 18.76 -15.58 24.41
N SER A 62 19.32 -16.75 24.73
CA SER A 62 20.33 -17.39 23.86
C SER A 62 19.75 -17.78 22.50
N HIS A 63 18.44 -18.04 22.41
CA HIS A 63 17.78 -18.26 21.12
C HIS A 63 17.79 -17.00 20.26
N VAL A 64 17.61 -15.82 20.85
CA VAL A 64 17.70 -14.53 20.15
C VAL A 64 19.12 -14.29 19.65
N GLU A 65 20.15 -14.56 20.47
CA GLU A 65 21.54 -14.49 20.03
C GLU A 65 21.79 -15.38 18.80
N PHE A 66 21.33 -16.63 18.85
CA PHE A 66 21.45 -17.56 17.72
C PHE A 66 20.77 -17.04 16.45
N GLU A 67 19.53 -16.57 16.55
CA GLU A 67 18.79 -16.03 15.40
C GLU A 67 19.44 -14.77 14.83
N TYR A 68 19.87 -13.87 15.71
CA TYR A 68 20.58 -12.66 15.33
C TYR A 68 21.86 -13.00 14.58
N LEU A 69 22.75 -13.83 15.14
CA LEU A 69 24.02 -14.20 14.52
C LEU A 69 23.82 -14.92 13.19
N LYS A 70 22.78 -15.75 13.07
CA LYS A 70 22.44 -16.47 11.83
C LYS A 70 21.96 -15.54 10.72
N ASN A 71 21.17 -14.52 11.04
CA ASN A 71 20.51 -13.66 10.06
C ASN A 71 21.26 -12.34 9.78
N ARG A 72 22.11 -11.91 10.71
CA ARG A 72 22.94 -10.70 10.69
C ARG A 72 23.56 -10.38 9.33
N GLU A 73 24.25 -11.34 8.71
CA GLU A 73 25.01 -11.06 7.48
C GLU A 73 24.10 -10.67 6.32
N ASN A 74 22.91 -11.27 6.25
CA ASN A 74 21.90 -10.90 5.27
C ASN A 74 21.31 -9.52 5.60
N SER A 75 20.94 -9.29 6.86
CA SER A 75 20.33 -8.03 7.31
C SER A 75 21.23 -6.81 7.10
N ILE A 76 22.56 -6.95 7.11
CA ILE A 76 23.50 -5.86 6.80
C ILE A 76 23.28 -5.34 5.36
N SER A 77 22.95 -6.19 4.40
CA SER A 77 22.71 -5.78 3.00
C SER A 77 21.28 -5.33 2.72
N ASN A 78 20.32 -5.67 3.57
CA ASN A 78 18.91 -5.36 3.33
C ASN A 78 18.60 -3.86 3.14
N PRO A 79 19.26 -2.90 3.84
CA PRO A 79 19.03 -1.48 3.57
C PRO A 79 19.28 -1.10 2.10
N ILE A 80 20.23 -1.77 1.43
CA ILE A 80 20.52 -1.53 0.02
C ILE A 80 19.39 -2.07 -0.86
N SER A 81 19.06 -3.35 -0.72
CA SER A 81 18.07 -4.00 -1.58
C SER A 81 16.64 -3.52 -1.33
N GLU A 82 16.29 -3.18 -0.10
CA GLU A 82 14.92 -2.82 0.29
C GLU A 82 14.64 -1.31 0.20
N LYS A 83 15.67 -0.46 0.27
CA LYS A 83 15.48 1.01 0.28
C LYS A 83 16.21 1.71 -0.86
N TYR A 84 17.52 1.51 -0.98
CA TYR A 84 18.31 2.23 -1.99
C TYR A 84 18.06 1.74 -3.42
N ASP A 85 17.88 0.44 -3.65
CA ASP A 85 17.60 -0.12 -4.98
C ASP A 85 16.26 0.38 -5.56
N PRO A 86 15.12 0.32 -4.82
CA PRO A 86 13.87 0.91 -5.28
C PRO A 86 13.98 2.41 -5.54
N LEU A 87 14.69 3.15 -4.68
CA LEU A 87 14.92 4.59 -4.86
C LEU A 87 15.73 4.88 -6.13
N LYS A 88 16.81 4.12 -6.39
CA LYS A 88 17.59 4.22 -7.64
C LYS A 88 16.72 3.93 -8.87
N GLN A 89 15.81 2.96 -8.78
CA GLN A 89 14.88 2.68 -9.87
C GLN A 89 13.91 3.85 -10.12
N LYS A 90 13.32 4.42 -9.06
CA LYS A 90 12.48 5.62 -9.15
C LYS A 90 13.23 6.78 -9.81
N ILE A 91 14.49 7.01 -9.43
CA ILE A 91 15.32 8.07 -10.02
C ILE A 91 15.66 7.78 -11.49
N LYS A 92 15.98 6.53 -11.85
CA LYS A 92 16.28 6.17 -13.25
C LYS A 92 15.07 6.24 -14.18
N LYS A 93 13.84 6.15 -13.63
CA LYS A 93 12.60 6.25 -14.40
C LYS A 93 12.31 7.68 -14.90
N PHE A 94 12.95 8.73 -14.35
CA PHE A 94 12.81 10.11 -14.85
C PHE A 94 13.15 10.28 -16.34
N ASP A 95 13.93 9.36 -16.92
CA ASP A 95 14.31 9.41 -18.35
C ASP A 95 13.21 8.91 -19.30
N SER A 96 12.22 8.16 -18.79
CA SER A 96 11.21 7.46 -19.61
C SER A 96 9.95 8.27 -19.90
N ILE A 97 9.71 9.38 -19.20
CA ILE A 97 8.44 10.12 -19.28
C ILE A 97 8.69 11.47 -20.00
N GLY A 98 8.13 11.62 -21.20
CA GLY A 98 7.96 12.91 -21.89
C GLY A 98 9.18 13.50 -22.62
N LYS A 99 10.44 13.20 -22.25
CA LYS A 99 11.63 13.89 -22.82
C LYS A 99 11.78 13.73 -24.34
N SER A 100 11.65 12.50 -24.85
CA SER A 100 11.81 12.24 -26.29
C SER A 100 10.60 12.68 -27.11
N GLU A 101 9.41 12.65 -26.51
CA GLU A 101 8.15 12.99 -27.17
C GLU A 101 7.98 14.50 -27.30
N LEU A 102 8.29 15.26 -26.25
CA LEU A 102 8.24 16.73 -26.27
C LEU A 102 9.24 17.31 -27.28
N LEU A 103 10.48 16.78 -27.32
CA LEU A 103 11.47 17.19 -28.31
C LEU A 103 11.01 16.87 -29.73
N LYS A 104 10.48 15.66 -29.97
CA LYS A 104 9.95 15.27 -31.30
C LYS A 104 8.83 16.18 -31.76
N ARG A 105 7.82 16.43 -30.91
CA ARG A 105 6.68 17.29 -31.27
C ARG A 105 7.11 18.71 -31.63
N ILE A 106 8.07 19.27 -30.90
CA ILE A 106 8.59 20.61 -31.19
C ILE A 106 9.42 20.62 -32.48
N GLU A 107 10.20 19.57 -32.74
CA GLU A 107 10.91 19.42 -34.01
C GLU A 107 9.95 19.26 -35.19
N GLU A 108 8.83 18.57 -35.01
CA GLU A 108 7.77 18.45 -36.01
C GLU A 108 7.10 19.79 -36.30
N ILE A 109 6.67 20.52 -35.27
CA ILE A 109 6.10 21.86 -35.40
C ILE A 109 7.09 22.79 -36.11
N SER A 110 8.36 22.77 -35.72
CA SER A 110 9.40 23.57 -36.38
C SER A 110 9.53 23.21 -37.86
N ARG A 111 9.62 21.92 -38.19
CA ARG A 111 9.75 21.42 -39.57
C ARG A 111 8.56 21.76 -40.45
N GLU A 112 7.34 21.72 -39.90
CA GLU A 112 6.11 22.01 -40.63
C GLU A 112 5.92 23.50 -40.90
N THR A 113 6.50 24.36 -40.04
CA THR A 113 6.27 25.81 -40.07
C THR A 113 7.44 26.64 -40.60
N GLN A 114 8.58 26.01 -40.91
CA GLN A 114 9.81 26.67 -41.38
C GLN A 114 9.82 27.00 -42.88
N LYS A 115 8.94 26.41 -43.69
CA LYS A 115 8.95 26.56 -45.15
C LYS A 115 8.49 27.97 -45.53
N ASP A 116 9.39 28.75 -46.12
CA ASP A 116 9.12 30.14 -46.53
C ASP A 116 8.32 30.23 -47.84
N ASP A 117 8.19 29.12 -48.57
CA ASP A 117 7.48 29.00 -49.84
C ASP A 117 6.05 28.44 -49.72
N LYS A 118 5.65 27.94 -48.53
CA LYS A 118 4.38 27.24 -48.31
C LYS A 118 3.80 27.51 -46.92
N HIS A 119 2.47 27.58 -46.82
CA HIS A 119 1.79 27.64 -45.52
C HIS A 119 1.65 26.25 -44.87
N PRO A 120 1.65 26.14 -43.53
CA PRO A 120 1.78 27.25 -42.57
C PRO A 120 3.23 27.74 -42.43
N TYR A 121 3.42 29.06 -42.32
CA TYR A 121 4.71 29.69 -41.99
C TYR A 121 4.59 30.39 -40.65
N ILE A 122 5.49 30.07 -39.71
CA ILE A 122 5.56 30.69 -38.38
C ILE A 122 6.99 31.11 -38.09
N GLU A 123 7.16 32.27 -37.44
CA GLU A 123 8.46 32.75 -36.99
C GLU A 123 9.10 31.75 -36.01
N GLN A 124 10.31 31.28 -36.33
CA GLN A 124 10.97 30.20 -35.58
C GLN A 124 11.66 30.66 -34.28
N SER A 125 11.73 31.96 -34.00
CA SER A 125 12.48 32.52 -32.86
C SER A 125 11.96 31.99 -31.51
N GLY A 126 10.63 32.00 -31.31
CA GLY A 126 9.98 31.47 -30.11
C GLY A 126 10.07 29.95 -29.99
N ILE A 127 9.91 29.22 -31.10
CA ILE A 127 10.00 27.75 -31.16
C ILE A 127 11.42 27.29 -30.80
N ASN A 128 12.44 27.94 -31.37
CA ASN A 128 13.85 27.64 -31.07
C ASN A 128 14.23 27.98 -29.63
N ALA A 129 13.71 29.08 -29.08
CA ALA A 129 13.92 29.44 -27.68
C ALA A 129 13.31 28.39 -26.73
N PHE A 130 12.09 27.93 -27.02
CA PHE A 130 11.42 26.90 -26.23
C PHE A 130 12.12 25.53 -26.36
N LYS A 131 12.54 25.15 -27.57
CA LYS A 131 13.36 23.95 -27.82
C LYS A 131 14.62 23.95 -26.94
N LYS A 132 15.35 25.06 -26.92
CA LYS A 132 16.55 25.21 -26.10
C LYS A 132 16.26 25.05 -24.61
N ASN A 133 15.17 25.64 -24.10
CA ASN A 133 14.79 25.49 -22.70
C ASN A 133 14.53 24.02 -22.33
N ILE A 134 13.95 23.24 -23.24
CA ILE A 134 13.73 21.80 -23.02
C ILE A 134 15.03 21.02 -23.06
N GLU A 135 15.94 21.32 -23.99
CA GLU A 135 17.29 20.72 -24.02
C GLU A 135 18.04 21.01 -22.71
N ASP A 136 17.99 22.25 -22.22
CA ASP A 136 18.60 22.67 -20.96
C ASP A 136 17.94 21.96 -19.76
N PHE A 137 16.61 21.81 -19.75
CA PHE A 137 15.88 21.09 -18.70
C PHE A 137 16.22 19.60 -18.68
N ILE A 138 16.34 18.96 -19.85
CA ILE A 138 16.78 17.56 -19.96
C ILE A 138 18.19 17.38 -19.37
N LEU A 139 19.09 18.33 -19.65
CA LEU A 139 20.44 18.30 -19.08
C LEU A 139 20.43 18.48 -17.56
N GLN A 140 19.57 19.34 -17.03
CA GLN A 140 19.39 19.52 -15.58
C GLN A 140 18.88 18.24 -14.92
N ILE A 141 17.91 17.54 -15.52
CA ILE A 141 17.43 16.26 -15.00
C ILE A 141 18.57 15.23 -14.97
N LYS A 142 19.35 15.09 -16.04
CA LYS A 142 20.50 14.16 -16.06
C LYS A 142 21.51 14.49 -14.97
N THR A 143 21.81 15.76 -14.79
CA THR A 143 22.72 16.23 -13.73
C THR A 143 22.17 15.89 -12.34
N PHE A 144 20.86 16.06 -12.14
CA PHE A 144 20.18 15.69 -10.90
C PHE A 144 20.24 14.17 -10.66
N GLU A 145 19.88 13.36 -11.64
CA GLU A 145 19.95 11.89 -11.58
C GLU A 145 21.36 11.41 -11.19
N GLU A 146 22.39 11.89 -11.89
CA GLU A 146 23.79 11.55 -11.58
C GLU A 146 24.20 11.97 -10.16
N THR A 147 23.79 13.17 -9.73
CA THR A 147 24.12 13.70 -8.40
C THR A 147 23.48 12.88 -7.29
N VAL A 148 22.20 12.55 -7.41
CA VAL A 148 21.47 11.79 -6.38
C VAL A 148 21.94 10.34 -6.36
N ILE A 149 22.16 9.70 -7.53
CA ILE A 149 22.71 8.34 -7.59
C ILE A 149 24.07 8.28 -6.89
N LYS A 150 24.94 9.28 -7.11
CA LYS A 150 26.23 9.33 -6.43
C LYS A 150 26.10 9.44 -4.91
N GLN A 151 25.15 10.23 -4.41
CA GLN A 151 24.88 10.32 -2.97
C GLN A 151 24.38 8.97 -2.41
N ILE A 152 23.54 8.26 -3.15
CA ILE A 152 23.09 6.91 -2.78
C ILE A 152 24.28 5.94 -2.72
N GLU A 153 25.16 5.94 -3.72
CA GLU A 153 26.36 5.11 -3.72
C GLU A 153 27.31 5.41 -2.56
N GLU A 154 27.39 6.68 -2.12
CA GLU A 154 28.15 7.07 -0.93
C GLU A 154 27.49 6.52 0.36
N ALA A 155 26.17 6.59 0.47
CA ALA A 155 25.43 6.02 1.60
C ALA A 155 25.50 4.48 1.63
N GLU A 156 25.46 3.80 0.48
CA GLU A 156 25.62 2.35 0.38
C GLU A 156 27.00 1.89 0.86
N LYS A 157 28.06 2.69 0.63
CA LYS A 157 29.39 2.41 1.18
C LYS A 157 29.40 2.46 2.71
N GLU A 158 28.65 3.39 3.31
CA GLU A 158 28.47 3.43 4.77
C GLU A 158 27.85 2.12 5.27
N VAL A 159 26.77 1.66 4.63
CA VAL A 159 26.11 0.39 4.99
C VAL A 159 27.07 -0.79 4.86
N LEU A 160 27.83 -0.87 3.76
CA LEU A 160 28.77 -1.97 3.52
C LEU A 160 29.98 -1.94 4.44
N SER A 161 30.38 -0.78 4.97
CA SER A 161 31.50 -0.66 5.91
C SER A 161 31.31 -1.48 7.19
N VAL A 162 30.06 -1.78 7.55
CA VAL A 162 29.68 -2.65 8.67
C VAL A 162 30.23 -4.07 8.51
N LYS A 163 30.46 -4.54 7.26
CA LYS A 163 31.09 -5.84 7.01
C LYS A 163 32.56 -5.89 7.43
N GLU A 164 33.22 -4.74 7.47
CA GLU A 164 34.61 -4.62 7.92
C GLU A 164 34.70 -4.41 9.43
N THR A 165 33.85 -3.54 9.98
CA THR A 165 33.75 -3.25 11.42
C THR A 165 32.29 -3.20 11.83
N ASP A 166 31.79 -4.30 12.38
CA ASP A 166 30.39 -4.44 12.78
C ASP A 166 30.12 -3.72 14.10
N ASP A 167 29.82 -2.43 14.01
CA ASP A 167 29.57 -1.58 15.18
C ASP A 167 28.35 -2.03 15.99
N VAL A 168 27.33 -2.61 15.33
CA VAL A 168 26.14 -3.15 16.00
C VAL A 168 26.53 -4.35 16.84
N LEU A 169 27.16 -5.37 16.24
CA LEU A 169 27.62 -6.56 16.97
C LEU A 169 28.52 -6.18 18.16
N ASN A 170 29.49 -5.30 17.93
CA ASN A 170 30.40 -4.84 18.98
C ASN A 170 29.65 -4.15 20.14
N ALA A 171 28.62 -3.34 19.84
CA ALA A 171 27.79 -2.70 20.86
C ALA A 171 26.96 -3.71 21.63
N LEU A 172 26.43 -4.74 20.96
CA LEU A 172 25.68 -5.82 21.62
C LEU A 172 26.57 -6.65 22.54
N GLU A 173 27.74 -7.10 22.07
CA GLU A 173 28.71 -7.87 22.86
C GLU A 173 29.19 -7.11 24.10
N LYS A 174 29.31 -5.78 24.01
CA LYS A 174 29.71 -4.92 25.14
C LYS A 174 28.60 -4.78 26.18
N SER A 175 27.36 -4.60 25.75
CA SER A 175 26.28 -4.07 26.60
C SER A 175 25.27 -5.12 27.06
N PHE A 176 25.10 -6.22 26.34
CA PHE A 176 24.06 -7.21 26.61
C PHE A 176 24.60 -8.44 27.33
N LYS A 177 23.84 -8.93 28.31
CA LYS A 177 24.04 -10.25 28.92
C LYS A 177 23.20 -11.29 28.17
N VAL A 178 23.75 -12.47 27.94
CA VAL A 178 23.04 -13.55 27.24
C VAL A 178 22.58 -14.61 28.24
N GLY A 179 21.36 -15.11 28.05
CA GLY A 179 20.81 -16.24 28.81
C GLY A 179 21.57 -17.54 28.56
N ARG A 180 21.32 -18.55 29.40
CA ARG A 180 21.89 -19.88 29.16
C ARG A 180 21.29 -20.51 27.90
N GLU A 181 22.06 -21.39 27.26
CA GLU A 181 21.54 -22.24 26.19
C GLU A 181 20.65 -23.35 26.76
N TYR A 182 19.61 -23.71 26.00
CA TYR A 182 18.77 -24.87 26.30
C TYR A 182 19.33 -26.10 25.61
N SER A 183 19.39 -27.20 26.35
CA SER A 183 19.70 -28.49 25.77
C SER A 183 18.63 -28.90 24.75
N PHE A 184 19.01 -29.78 23.82
CA PHE A 184 18.08 -30.28 22.82
C PHE A 184 16.85 -30.96 23.46
N ASP A 185 17.03 -31.68 24.57
CA ASP A 185 15.93 -32.32 25.29
C ASP A 185 14.95 -31.30 25.88
N GLU A 186 15.44 -30.19 26.43
CA GLU A 186 14.59 -29.09 26.89
C GLU A 186 13.79 -28.48 25.73
N ILE A 187 14.43 -28.25 24.58
CA ILE A 187 13.75 -27.77 23.37
C ILE A 187 12.65 -28.75 22.95
N ILE A 188 12.90 -30.05 22.98
CA ILE A 188 11.91 -31.07 22.64
C ILE A 188 10.71 -31.03 23.60
N GLU A 189 10.92 -30.86 24.91
CA GLU A 189 9.81 -30.69 25.85
C GLU A 189 8.98 -29.44 25.55
N ILE A 190 9.63 -28.33 25.21
CA ILE A 190 8.96 -27.09 24.78
C ILE A 190 8.12 -27.34 23.53
N THR A 191 8.61 -28.10 22.55
CA THR A 191 7.82 -28.42 21.35
C THR A 191 6.58 -29.26 21.65
N LYS A 192 6.61 -30.11 22.68
CA LYS A 192 5.44 -30.90 23.09
C LYS A 192 4.36 -30.01 23.70
N GLU A 193 4.76 -29.09 24.57
CA GLU A 193 3.86 -28.06 25.12
C GLU A 193 3.33 -27.15 24.01
N GLY A 194 4.22 -26.71 23.11
CA GLY A 194 3.91 -25.81 22.01
C GLY A 194 2.84 -26.36 21.07
N LYS A 195 2.83 -27.68 20.80
CA LYS A 195 1.75 -28.29 20.01
C LYS A 195 0.37 -28.03 20.61
N HIS A 196 0.24 -28.20 21.93
CA HIS A 196 -1.02 -27.92 22.61
C HIS A 196 -1.33 -26.42 22.58
N ARG A 197 -0.35 -25.55 22.85
CA ARG A 197 -0.55 -24.10 22.76
C ARG A 197 -1.06 -23.68 21.38
N TYR A 198 -0.41 -24.13 20.33
CA TYR A 198 -0.69 -23.68 18.95
C TYR A 198 -2.01 -24.24 18.42
N GLU A 199 -2.40 -25.45 18.83
CA GLU A 199 -3.74 -26.01 18.55
C GLU A 199 -4.86 -25.07 19.03
N TYR A 200 -4.67 -24.45 20.19
CA TYR A 200 -5.65 -23.54 20.81
C TYR A 200 -5.30 -22.06 20.67
N LYS A 201 -4.35 -21.70 19.78
CA LYS A 201 -3.88 -20.31 19.57
C LYS A 201 -3.48 -19.59 20.86
N ILE A 202 -2.81 -20.31 21.75
CA ILE A 202 -2.23 -19.77 22.99
C ILE A 202 -0.84 -19.21 22.66
N PRO A 203 -0.53 -17.96 23.01
CA PRO A 203 0.73 -17.32 22.66
C PRO A 203 1.94 -17.83 23.46
N PRO A 204 3.19 -17.56 23.01
CA PRO A 204 3.55 -16.98 21.71
C PRO A 204 4.03 -18.03 20.69
N GLY A 205 4.03 -17.67 19.41
CA GLY A 205 4.53 -18.42 18.26
C GLY A 205 3.49 -19.21 17.47
N TYR A 206 2.18 -19.12 17.78
CA TYR A 206 1.19 -19.94 17.08
C TYR A 206 0.98 -19.52 15.62
N GLY A 207 1.28 -18.28 15.25
CA GLY A 207 1.20 -17.81 13.86
C GLY A 207 2.18 -18.58 12.95
N ASP A 208 3.33 -18.97 13.49
CA ASP A 208 4.35 -19.72 12.77
C ASP A 208 3.99 -21.20 12.56
N TYR A 209 2.99 -21.73 13.26
CA TYR A 209 2.55 -23.12 13.09
C TYR A 209 2.01 -23.40 11.68
N TYR A 210 1.39 -22.39 11.05
CA TYR A 210 0.83 -22.50 9.71
C TYR A 210 1.79 -22.01 8.62
N ASN A 211 2.96 -21.49 8.99
CA ASN A 211 3.96 -21.02 8.04
C ASN A 211 4.68 -22.23 7.38
N LYS A 212 4.56 -22.34 6.05
CA LYS A 212 5.12 -23.47 5.27
C LYS A 212 6.65 -23.44 5.14
N GLU A 213 7.29 -22.31 5.43
CA GLU A 213 8.74 -22.16 5.30
C GLU A 213 9.49 -22.67 6.53
N LYS A 214 8.92 -22.49 7.73
CA LYS A 214 9.53 -22.93 8.99
C LYS A 214 9.39 -24.44 9.17
N LYS A 215 10.48 -25.10 9.58
CA LYS A 215 10.52 -26.56 9.75
C LYS A 215 11.11 -26.96 11.10
N GLY A 216 10.55 -28.03 11.69
CA GLY A 216 11.05 -28.63 12.92
C GLY A 216 10.94 -27.68 14.11
N THR A 217 12.04 -27.50 14.85
CA THR A 217 12.08 -26.65 16.05
C THR A 217 11.94 -25.15 15.74
N GLN A 218 12.18 -24.71 14.50
CA GLN A 218 12.03 -23.31 14.09
C GLN A 218 10.60 -22.79 14.24
N ILE A 219 9.62 -23.68 14.18
CA ILE A 219 8.20 -23.35 14.39
C ILE A 219 7.96 -22.87 15.84
N PHE A 220 8.79 -23.29 16.78
CA PHE A 220 8.65 -22.99 18.21
C PHE A 220 9.65 -21.93 18.70
N GLY A 221 10.30 -21.18 17.80
CA GLY A 221 11.34 -20.20 18.14
C GLY A 221 10.86 -19.18 19.18
N ASP A 222 9.73 -18.54 18.91
CA ASP A 222 9.07 -17.59 19.81
C ASP A 222 8.74 -18.18 21.18
N LEU A 223 8.26 -19.43 21.21
CA LEU A 223 7.97 -20.12 22.46
C LEU A 223 9.25 -20.46 23.24
N ILE A 224 10.35 -20.82 22.56
CA ILE A 224 11.65 -21.05 23.19
C ILE A 224 12.16 -19.74 23.81
N ILE A 225 12.06 -18.62 23.10
CA ILE A 225 12.37 -17.28 23.59
C ILE A 225 11.57 -16.97 24.85
N TRP A 226 10.25 -17.19 24.81
CA TRP A 226 9.37 -16.94 25.96
C TRP A 226 9.74 -17.80 27.18
N LYS A 227 10.05 -19.09 26.99
CA LYS A 227 10.47 -19.96 28.09
C LYS A 227 11.78 -19.50 28.73
N GLN A 228 12.73 -19.02 27.93
CA GLN A 228 13.98 -18.43 28.43
C GLN A 228 13.73 -17.16 29.25
N ILE A 229 12.80 -16.30 28.79
CA ILE A 229 12.37 -15.12 29.55
C ILE A 229 11.75 -15.51 30.88
N LEU A 230 10.86 -16.53 30.90
CA LEU A 230 10.22 -17.02 32.12
C LEU A 230 11.26 -17.52 33.12
N GLU A 231 12.19 -18.37 32.70
CA GLU A 231 13.24 -18.89 33.58
C GLU A 231 14.10 -17.76 34.16
N PHE A 232 14.58 -16.86 33.31
CA PHE A 232 15.38 -15.71 33.72
C PHE A 232 14.64 -14.80 34.70
N SER A 233 13.33 -14.57 34.47
CA SER A 233 12.50 -13.73 35.34
C SER A 233 12.47 -14.21 36.80
N LYS A 234 12.59 -15.52 37.01
CA LYS A 234 12.58 -16.15 38.34
C LYS A 234 13.90 -15.94 39.09
N GLU A 235 15.00 -15.87 38.35
CA GLU A 235 16.33 -15.58 38.88
C GLU A 235 16.50 -14.09 39.19
N ALA A 236 16.14 -13.23 38.23
CA ALA A 236 16.31 -11.79 38.33
C ALA A 236 15.33 -11.13 39.32
N LYS A 237 14.07 -11.59 39.37
CA LYS A 237 12.98 -11.01 40.18
C LYS A 237 12.79 -9.51 39.98
N GLN A 238 13.10 -9.03 38.78
CA GLN A 238 12.86 -7.66 38.34
C GLN A 238 11.80 -7.66 37.25
N PRO A 239 11.03 -6.57 37.08
CA PRO A 239 10.10 -6.47 35.95
C PRO A 239 10.82 -6.64 34.61
N ILE A 240 10.09 -7.01 33.57
CA ILE A 240 10.66 -7.21 32.23
C ILE A 240 9.92 -6.31 31.23
N ILE A 241 10.69 -5.62 30.40
CA ILE A 241 10.22 -4.97 29.18
C ILE A 241 10.76 -5.77 28.01
N PHE A 242 9.90 -6.31 27.15
CA PHE A 242 10.32 -7.05 25.95
C PHE A 242 10.13 -6.21 24.69
N ILE A 243 11.17 -6.11 23.87
CA ILE A 243 11.22 -5.30 22.65
C ILE A 243 11.19 -6.21 21.44
N THR A 244 10.13 -6.14 20.64
CA THR A 244 9.99 -6.91 19.40
C THR A 244 9.33 -6.07 18.32
N ASN A 245 9.79 -6.24 17.08
CA ASN A 245 9.16 -5.64 15.90
C ASN A 245 8.25 -6.67 15.18
N ASP A 246 8.20 -7.91 15.65
CA ASP A 246 7.34 -8.96 15.10
C ASP A 246 5.94 -8.92 15.73
N ILE A 247 5.19 -7.86 15.38
CA ILE A 247 3.94 -7.49 16.06
C ILE A 247 2.67 -7.79 15.25
N LYS A 248 2.81 -8.18 13.97
CA LYS A 248 1.68 -8.37 13.03
C LYS A 248 1.26 -9.82 12.81
N LYS A 249 2.04 -10.80 13.26
CA LYS A 249 1.65 -12.21 13.18
C LYS A 249 0.48 -12.48 14.12
N ASP A 250 -0.75 -12.46 13.61
CA ASP A 250 -1.97 -12.97 14.25
C ASP A 250 -2.22 -12.55 15.72
N GLU A 251 -1.79 -11.36 16.17
CA GLU A 251 -1.84 -10.92 17.59
C GLU A 251 -1.12 -11.87 18.58
N ASP A 252 -0.04 -12.51 18.12
CA ASP A 252 0.65 -13.60 18.84
C ASP A 252 1.38 -13.12 20.10
N TRP A 253 1.95 -11.92 20.08
CA TRP A 253 2.62 -11.37 21.26
C TRP A 253 1.79 -10.31 21.98
N CYS A 254 1.03 -9.53 21.22
CA CYS A 254 0.40 -8.33 21.73
C CYS A 254 -0.84 -7.92 20.92
N TYR A 255 -1.66 -7.08 21.53
CA TYR A 255 -2.69 -6.32 20.83
C TYR A 255 -2.09 -5.04 20.27
N LEU A 256 -2.43 -4.73 19.03
CA LEU A 256 -2.08 -3.48 18.37
C LEU A 256 -3.11 -2.40 18.71
N ASP A 257 -2.64 -1.16 18.78
CA ASP A 257 -3.52 0.01 18.92
C ASP A 257 -4.19 0.30 17.57
N LYS A 258 -5.39 -0.24 17.38
CA LYS A 258 -6.18 -0.08 16.16
C LYS A 258 -6.58 1.38 15.87
N LYS A 259 -6.36 2.30 16.82
CA LYS A 259 -6.63 3.74 16.67
C LYS A 259 -5.37 4.55 16.40
N ALA A 260 -4.19 3.94 16.55
CA ALA A 260 -2.93 4.61 16.30
C ALA A 260 -2.62 4.63 14.81
N THR A 261 -2.02 5.74 14.38
CA THR A 261 -1.54 5.97 13.01
C THR A 261 -0.29 5.14 12.65
N GLU A 262 0.18 4.30 13.56
CA GLU A 262 1.38 3.49 13.40
C GLU A 262 1.17 2.15 14.08
N ASP A 263 1.85 1.10 13.60
CA ASP A 263 1.76 -0.22 14.21
C ASP A 263 2.38 -0.19 15.61
N ARG A 264 1.54 0.13 16.59
CA ARG A 264 1.92 0.40 17.96
C ARG A 264 1.40 -0.70 18.86
N ILE A 265 2.26 -1.22 19.74
CA ILE A 265 1.83 -2.16 20.76
C ILE A 265 0.93 -1.42 21.77
N TYR A 266 -0.33 -1.84 21.87
CA TYR A 266 -1.28 -1.35 22.86
C TYR A 266 -1.09 -2.04 24.22
N SER A 267 -1.09 -3.38 24.23
CA SER A 267 -0.73 -4.18 25.41
C SER A 267 -0.22 -5.57 25.02
N PRO A 268 0.61 -6.21 25.84
CA PRO A 268 0.89 -7.64 25.70
C PRO A 268 -0.40 -8.45 25.84
N ARG A 269 -0.40 -9.66 25.28
CA ARG A 269 -1.48 -10.64 25.47
C ARG A 269 -1.66 -10.98 26.95
N GLU A 270 -2.90 -11.07 27.42
CA GLU A 270 -3.20 -11.30 28.84
C GLU A 270 -2.63 -12.64 29.34
N GLU A 271 -2.56 -13.65 28.46
CA GLU A 271 -1.99 -14.96 28.76
C GLU A 271 -0.51 -14.85 29.16
N LEU A 272 0.25 -14.00 28.46
CA LEU A 272 1.67 -13.77 28.73
C LEU A 272 1.88 -13.01 30.04
N ILE A 273 1.10 -11.95 30.26
CA ILE A 273 1.12 -11.17 31.52
C ILE A 273 0.78 -12.09 32.69
N LYS A 274 -0.23 -12.95 32.54
CA LYS A 274 -0.65 -13.87 33.57
C LYS A 274 0.38 -14.96 33.83
N GLU A 275 0.94 -15.56 32.77
CA GLU A 275 1.90 -16.66 32.90
C GLU A 275 3.15 -16.22 33.65
N ILE A 276 3.76 -15.09 33.29
CA ILE A 276 4.95 -14.59 33.98
C ILE A 276 4.64 -14.12 35.40
N LYS A 277 3.46 -13.53 35.64
CA LYS A 277 3.04 -13.14 36.98
C LYS A 277 2.88 -14.36 37.89
N ASP A 278 2.27 -15.43 37.40
CA ASP A 278 2.11 -16.68 38.16
C ASP A 278 3.45 -17.42 38.34
N PHE A 279 4.36 -17.34 37.36
CA PHE A 279 5.64 -18.04 37.39
C PHE A 279 6.69 -17.38 38.30
N SER A 280 6.80 -16.05 38.28
CA SER A 280 7.86 -15.30 38.98
C SER A 280 7.38 -14.08 39.78
N GLY A 281 6.10 -13.72 39.70
CA GLY A 281 5.51 -12.62 40.50
C GLY A 281 5.85 -11.22 40.01
N ILE A 282 6.57 -11.09 38.91
CA ILE A 282 7.01 -9.80 38.36
C ILE A 282 5.98 -9.20 37.40
N ASP A 283 6.18 -7.94 37.04
CA ASP A 283 5.40 -7.29 35.98
C ASP A 283 6.12 -7.41 34.63
N PHE A 284 5.34 -7.48 33.56
CA PHE A 284 5.80 -7.64 32.19
C PHE A 284 5.11 -6.63 31.28
N TRP A 285 5.87 -6.04 30.37
CA TRP A 285 5.35 -5.16 29.33
C TRP A 285 6.13 -5.28 28.03
N MET A 286 5.59 -4.72 26.96
CA MET A 286 6.17 -4.81 25.61
C MET A 286 6.15 -3.47 24.89
N TYR A 287 7.15 -3.25 24.04
CA TYR A 287 7.21 -2.15 23.09
C TYR A 287 7.78 -2.65 21.76
N ASN A 288 7.40 -2.04 20.64
CA ASN A 288 8.22 -2.13 19.44
C ASN A 288 9.44 -1.20 19.55
N LEU A 289 10.37 -1.29 18.60
CA LEU A 289 11.57 -0.46 18.61
C LEU A 289 11.26 1.06 18.56
N PRO A 290 10.38 1.59 17.68
CA PRO A 290 9.98 3.00 17.72
C PRO A 290 9.46 3.48 19.08
N GLN A 291 8.51 2.75 19.68
CA GLN A 291 7.95 3.05 21.00
C GLN A 291 9.02 3.05 22.08
N PHE A 292 9.95 2.09 22.03
CA PHE A 292 11.07 2.02 22.95
C PHE A 292 11.97 3.25 22.84
N LEU A 293 12.33 3.66 21.63
CA LEU A 293 13.17 4.86 21.41
C LEU A 293 12.45 6.15 21.85
N TYR A 294 11.14 6.25 21.58
CA TYR A 294 10.32 7.37 22.02
C TYR A 294 10.28 7.47 23.55
N ASN A 295 10.00 6.36 24.23
CA ASN A 295 9.97 6.31 25.68
C ASN A 295 11.36 6.46 26.31
N ALA A 296 12.42 6.02 25.63
CA ALA A 296 13.80 6.28 26.07
C ALA A 296 14.12 7.79 26.12
N ASN A 297 13.61 8.59 25.16
CA ASN A 297 13.75 10.06 25.24
C ASN A 297 13.10 10.62 26.51
N LYS A 298 11.91 10.11 26.87
CA LYS A 298 11.17 10.52 28.08
C LYS A 298 11.90 10.10 29.37
N TYR A 299 12.23 8.82 29.50
CA TYR A 299 12.69 8.24 30.78
C TYR A 299 14.22 8.24 30.94
N LEU A 300 14.97 8.06 29.86
CA LEU A 300 16.44 8.05 29.88
C LEU A 300 17.05 9.39 29.48
N LYS A 301 16.23 10.38 29.12
CA LYS A 301 16.68 11.70 28.64
C LYS A 301 17.65 11.56 27.47
N SER A 302 17.35 10.67 26.52
CA SER A 302 18.05 10.63 25.24
C SER A 302 17.58 11.74 24.31
N SER A 303 18.36 11.99 23.27
CA SER A 303 18.22 13.04 22.26
C SER A 303 18.05 12.44 20.86
N ILE A 304 17.37 11.29 20.78
CA ILE A 304 17.06 10.66 19.50
C ILE A 304 16.02 11.53 18.82
N LYS A 305 16.31 11.95 17.58
CA LYS A 305 15.41 12.82 16.82
C LYS A 305 14.10 12.09 16.54
N GLU A 306 12.98 12.78 16.67
CA GLU A 306 11.66 12.24 16.34
C GLU A 306 11.59 11.76 14.88
N GLU A 307 12.23 12.47 13.94
CA GLU A 307 12.39 12.07 12.54
C GLU A 307 12.95 10.65 12.39
N VAL A 308 13.95 10.28 13.21
CA VAL A 308 14.55 8.94 13.16
C VAL A 308 13.56 7.89 13.64
N ILE A 309 12.80 8.20 14.70
CA ILE A 309 11.80 7.29 15.27
C ILE A 309 10.66 7.07 14.28
N GLN A 310 10.18 8.14 13.64
CA GLN A 310 9.14 8.08 12.62
C GLN A 310 9.58 7.28 11.39
N ASN A 311 10.81 7.50 10.90
CA ASN A 311 11.35 6.73 9.78
C ASN A 311 11.40 5.22 10.07
N ILE A 312 11.74 4.82 11.30
CA ILE A 312 11.70 3.41 11.72
C ILE A 312 10.26 2.91 11.75
N SER A 313 9.34 3.70 12.30
CA SER A 313 7.92 3.35 12.37
C SER A 313 7.35 3.07 10.97
N GLN A 314 7.55 4.00 10.04
CA GLN A 314 7.17 3.83 8.62
C GLN A 314 7.87 2.62 7.97
N PHE A 315 9.14 2.38 8.30
CA PHE A 315 9.85 1.21 7.80
C PHE A 315 9.20 -0.09 8.25
N LEU A 316 8.82 -0.21 9.53
CA LEU A 316 8.14 -1.39 10.05
C LEU A 316 6.75 -1.57 9.40
N ASN A 317 6.03 -0.48 9.16
CA ASN A 317 4.72 -0.52 8.52
C ASN A 317 4.82 -0.99 7.04
N THR A 318 5.91 -0.66 6.34
CA THR A 318 6.13 -0.97 4.90
C THR A 318 6.82 -2.30 4.62
N LYS A 319 7.32 -3.02 5.65
CA LYS A 319 7.96 -4.34 5.49
C LYS A 319 7.01 -5.41 4.96
N ASP A 320 5.74 -5.33 5.33
CA ASP A 320 4.72 -6.24 4.85
C ASP A 320 4.12 -5.67 3.56
N LYS A 321 4.51 -6.26 2.43
CA LYS A 321 3.79 -6.04 1.17
C LYS A 321 2.33 -6.44 1.41
N LYS A 322 1.44 -5.45 1.53
CA LYS A 322 0.02 -5.68 1.25
C LYS A 322 -0.08 -6.33 -0.13
N GLY A 323 -0.87 -7.40 -0.25
CA GLY A 323 -1.08 -8.04 -1.54
C GLY A 323 -1.79 -7.08 -2.50
N SER A 324 -1.77 -7.36 -3.81
CA SER A 324 -2.46 -6.55 -4.84
C SER A 324 -3.99 -6.70 -4.84
N TYR A 325 -4.59 -7.14 -3.72
CA TYR A 325 -6.00 -7.51 -3.67
C TYR A 325 -6.72 -6.95 -2.44
N PHE A 326 -7.94 -6.48 -2.66
CA PHE A 326 -8.92 -6.16 -1.65
C PHE A 326 -9.89 -7.33 -1.48
N LYS A 327 -9.97 -7.89 -0.27
CA LYS A 327 -10.90 -8.99 0.04
C LYS A 327 -11.70 -8.67 1.29
N PHE A 328 -12.99 -8.91 1.22
CA PHE A 328 -13.89 -8.80 2.36
C PHE A 328 -14.95 -9.89 2.31
N LYS A 329 -15.52 -10.20 3.47
CA LYS A 329 -16.59 -11.17 3.64
C LYS A 329 -17.87 -10.43 3.99
N CYS A 330 -18.91 -10.63 3.17
CA CYS A 330 -20.23 -10.05 3.43
C CYS A 330 -20.79 -10.56 4.76
N ASP A 331 -21.31 -9.67 5.61
CA ASP A 331 -21.82 -10.02 6.93
C ASP A 331 -23.14 -10.82 6.86
N GLU A 332 -23.96 -10.57 5.83
CA GLU A 332 -25.25 -11.24 5.69
C GLU A 332 -25.15 -12.67 5.13
N CYS A 333 -24.42 -12.85 4.02
CA CYS A 333 -24.37 -14.15 3.33
C CYS A 333 -23.05 -14.91 3.51
N GLY A 334 -22.03 -14.28 4.10
CA GLY A 334 -20.71 -14.87 4.32
C GLY A 334 -19.89 -15.09 3.04
N LYS A 335 -20.33 -14.59 1.88
CA LYS A 335 -19.59 -14.69 0.61
C LYS A 335 -18.35 -13.80 0.68
N ILE A 336 -17.22 -14.34 0.22
CA ILE A 336 -15.97 -13.60 0.11
C ILE A 336 -15.93 -12.92 -1.26
N HIS A 337 -15.76 -11.61 -1.24
CA HIS A 337 -15.53 -10.78 -2.41
C HIS A 337 -14.03 -10.51 -2.54
N LYS A 338 -13.56 -10.42 -3.78
CA LYS A 338 -12.15 -10.23 -4.13
C LYS A 338 -12.07 -9.27 -5.31
N TYR A 339 -11.38 -8.16 -5.12
CA TYR A 339 -11.09 -7.14 -6.12
C TYR A 339 -9.59 -6.93 -6.21
N HIS A 340 -9.07 -6.64 -7.39
CA HIS A 340 -7.66 -6.29 -7.59
C HIS A 340 -7.45 -4.80 -7.26
N GLU A 341 -6.24 -4.39 -6.87
CA GLU A 341 -5.94 -2.97 -6.59
C GLU A 341 -6.29 -2.04 -7.78
N LEU A 342 -6.01 -2.50 -9.00
CA LEU A 342 -6.39 -1.85 -10.26
C LEU A 342 -7.91 -1.69 -10.50
N ASP A 343 -8.77 -2.30 -9.69
CA ASP A 343 -10.23 -2.11 -9.78
C ASP A 343 -10.70 -0.84 -9.04
N PHE A 344 -9.81 -0.19 -8.29
CA PHE A 344 -10.10 0.99 -7.46
C PHE A 344 -9.58 2.27 -8.11
N ASP A 345 -10.38 3.34 -8.05
CA ASP A 345 -10.02 4.70 -8.45
C ASP A 345 -10.30 5.62 -7.25
N LEU A 346 -9.41 5.57 -6.26
CA LEU A 346 -9.63 6.21 -4.96
C LEU A 346 -9.35 7.72 -5.04
N ASP A 347 -10.41 8.50 -5.16
CA ASP A 347 -10.35 9.96 -5.08
C ASP A 347 -10.31 10.40 -3.61
N PHE A 348 -9.14 10.87 -3.15
CA PHE A 348 -8.89 11.21 -1.76
C PHE A 348 -9.21 12.68 -1.47
N ASP A 349 -10.24 12.91 -0.67
CA ASP A 349 -10.61 14.24 -0.17
C ASP A 349 -9.93 14.54 1.17
N CYS A 350 -9.36 15.74 1.32
CA CYS A 350 -8.86 16.22 2.62
C CYS A 350 -10.05 16.56 3.54
N VAL A 351 -10.31 15.72 4.53
CA VAL A 351 -11.47 15.84 5.43
C VAL A 351 -11.13 16.48 6.78
N GLY A 352 -9.85 16.66 7.09
CA GLY A 352 -9.46 17.26 8.36
C GLY A 352 -7.97 17.50 8.51
N GLY A 353 -7.62 18.28 9.54
CA GLY A 353 -6.24 18.39 9.97
C GLY A 353 -6.09 18.91 11.39
N SER A 354 -5.03 18.49 12.08
CA SER A 354 -4.71 18.92 13.44
C SER A 354 -3.28 19.43 13.53
N GLU A 355 -3.06 20.51 14.28
CA GLU A 355 -1.73 21.08 14.43
C GLU A 355 -0.93 20.33 15.49
N ARG A 356 0.22 19.81 15.10
CA ARG A 356 1.14 19.04 15.93
C ARG A 356 2.54 19.67 15.88
N ASN A 357 3.47 19.17 16.70
CA ASN A 357 4.79 19.78 16.91
C ASN A 357 5.64 19.99 15.64
N MET A 358 5.42 19.20 14.58
CA MET A 358 6.18 19.22 13.32
C MET A 358 5.35 19.75 12.13
N GLY A 359 4.15 20.30 12.37
CA GLY A 359 3.26 20.81 11.33
C GLY A 359 1.83 20.28 11.45
N THR A 360 1.02 20.52 10.42
CA THR A 360 -0.35 19.99 10.35
C THR A 360 -0.32 18.51 10.00
N GLU A 361 -1.01 17.70 10.78
CA GLU A 361 -1.39 16.35 10.41
C GLU A 361 -2.67 16.44 9.58
N ASN A 362 -2.63 16.06 8.31
CA ASN A 362 -3.78 16.08 7.42
C ASN A 362 -4.40 14.68 7.32
N GLN A 363 -5.72 14.61 7.25
CA GLN A 363 -6.48 13.38 7.01
C GLN A 363 -7.16 13.46 5.65
N TYR A 364 -7.00 12.40 4.87
CA TYR A 364 -7.61 12.21 3.56
C TYR A 364 -8.48 10.97 3.58
N VAL A 365 -9.61 11.01 2.88
CA VAL A 365 -10.59 9.93 2.84
C VAL A 365 -11.06 9.71 1.41
N ALA A 366 -11.14 8.45 0.99
CA ALA A 366 -11.83 8.00 -0.22
C ALA A 366 -12.88 6.93 0.16
N GLU A 367 -14.03 6.95 -0.48
CA GLU A 367 -15.13 6.02 -0.19
C GLU A 367 -15.50 5.22 -1.45
N GLU A 368 -15.72 3.91 -1.29
CA GLU A 368 -16.15 3.01 -2.35
C GLU A 368 -17.30 2.12 -1.88
N SER A 369 -18.26 1.89 -2.77
CA SER A 369 -19.49 1.14 -2.46
C SER A 369 -19.60 -0.13 -3.31
N PHE A 370 -19.97 -1.23 -2.66
CA PHE A 370 -20.16 -2.55 -3.27
C PHE A 370 -21.57 -3.06 -3.01
N GLU A 371 -22.15 -3.72 -4.01
CA GLU A 371 -23.42 -4.43 -3.85
C GLU A 371 -23.16 -5.94 -3.86
N CYS A 372 -23.56 -6.62 -2.79
CA CYS A 372 -23.52 -8.07 -2.74
C CYS A 372 -24.71 -8.67 -3.49
N GLU A 373 -24.52 -9.83 -4.13
CA GLU A 373 -25.62 -10.57 -4.80
C GLU A 373 -26.80 -10.92 -3.86
N CYS A 374 -26.60 -10.89 -2.54
CA CYS A 374 -27.68 -11.07 -1.57
C CYS A 374 -28.52 -9.81 -1.32
N GLY A 375 -28.17 -8.67 -1.94
CA GLY A 375 -28.81 -7.37 -1.74
C GLY A 375 -28.24 -6.54 -0.58
N ASN A 376 -27.15 -6.99 0.03
CA ASN A 376 -26.45 -6.22 1.07
C ASN A 376 -25.58 -5.13 0.44
N GLU A 377 -25.76 -3.89 0.90
CA GLU A 377 -24.89 -2.75 0.55
C GLU A 377 -23.67 -2.75 1.47
N ILE A 378 -22.49 -2.62 0.88
CA ILE A 378 -21.22 -2.70 1.58
C ILE A 378 -20.43 -1.43 1.24
N ASN A 379 -19.99 -0.68 2.23
CA ASN A 379 -19.19 0.52 2.03
C ASN A 379 -17.79 0.34 2.60
N ALA A 380 -16.78 0.72 1.84
CA ALA A 380 -15.39 0.74 2.23
C ALA A 380 -14.92 2.19 2.30
N LYS A 381 -14.39 2.61 3.44
CA LYS A 381 -13.81 3.93 3.66
C LYS A 381 -12.31 3.80 3.82
N PHE A 382 -11.57 4.29 2.83
CA PHE A 382 -10.11 4.32 2.81
C PHE A 382 -9.65 5.64 3.40
N GLU A 383 -8.78 5.58 4.41
CA GLU A 383 -8.30 6.76 5.11
C GLU A 383 -6.77 6.82 5.06
N VAL A 384 -6.21 7.99 4.80
CA VAL A 384 -4.76 8.25 4.76
C VAL A 384 -4.47 9.48 5.61
N TRP A 385 -3.45 9.40 6.47
CA TRP A 385 -2.97 10.53 7.26
C TRP A 385 -1.55 10.90 6.84
N GLU A 386 -1.27 12.20 6.76
CA GLU A 386 0.08 12.75 6.54
C GLU A 386 0.56 13.45 7.80
N TYR A 387 1.80 13.21 8.22
CA TYR A 387 2.44 14.01 9.26
C TYR A 387 3.97 13.80 9.27
N PRO A 388 4.77 14.86 9.06
CA PRO A 388 4.37 16.22 8.65
C PRO A 388 3.79 16.25 7.23
N VAL A 389 3.26 17.41 6.80
CA VAL A 389 2.68 17.61 5.45
C VAL A 389 3.59 17.04 4.36
N GLY A 390 3.05 16.19 3.47
CA GLY A 390 3.79 15.56 2.37
C GLY A 390 4.52 14.27 2.75
N VAL A 391 4.29 13.72 3.94
CA VAL A 391 4.90 12.45 4.39
C VAL A 391 3.81 11.51 4.92
N HIS A 392 3.70 10.33 4.29
CA HIS A 392 2.76 9.28 4.71
C HIS A 392 2.98 8.91 6.18
N ASN A 393 1.94 9.09 7.00
CA ASN A 393 1.94 8.70 8.40
C ASN A 393 1.22 7.34 8.57
N TYR A 394 -0.04 7.27 8.12
CA TYR A 394 -0.91 6.09 8.31
C TYR A 394 -1.89 5.91 7.18
N ASP A 395 -2.38 4.68 7.06
CA ASP A 395 -3.56 4.38 6.27
C ASP A 395 -4.41 3.27 6.92
N SER A 396 -5.73 3.35 6.75
CA SER A 396 -6.68 2.35 7.24
C SER A 396 -7.86 2.16 6.29
N VAL A 397 -8.55 1.03 6.42
CA VAL A 397 -9.82 0.80 5.73
C VAL A 397 -10.89 0.43 6.75
N GLU A 398 -11.94 1.23 6.83
CA GLU A 398 -13.15 0.92 7.59
C GLU A 398 -14.20 0.31 6.65
N MET A 399 -14.89 -0.74 7.11
CA MET A 399 -15.92 -1.43 6.33
C MET A 399 -17.26 -1.38 7.07
N GLU A 400 -18.33 -1.04 6.35
CA GLU A 400 -19.71 -1.20 6.79
C GLU A 400 -20.38 -2.30 5.96
N GLY A 401 -21.06 -3.24 6.63
CA GLY A 401 -21.75 -4.37 5.98
C GLY A 401 -20.87 -5.56 5.59
N ALA A 402 -19.57 -5.52 5.90
CA ALA A 402 -18.64 -6.63 5.65
C ALA A 402 -17.44 -6.63 6.61
N GLU A 403 -16.83 -7.81 6.77
CA GLU A 403 -15.57 -8.04 7.49
C GLU A 403 -14.39 -7.99 6.51
N LEU A 404 -13.46 -7.05 6.68
CA LEU A 404 -12.24 -6.96 5.89
C LEU A 404 -11.32 -8.17 6.15
N ILE A 405 -10.87 -8.83 5.08
CA ILE A 405 -9.94 -9.97 5.13
C ILE A 405 -8.54 -9.58 4.68
N GLU A 406 -8.44 -8.81 3.59
CA GLU A 406 -7.17 -8.40 2.98
C GLU A 406 -7.36 -7.04 2.33
N SER A 407 -6.33 -6.19 2.40
CA SER A 407 -6.28 -4.91 1.70
C SER A 407 -4.98 -4.82 0.91
N PHE A 408 -4.95 -3.89 -0.06
CA PHE A 408 -3.79 -3.53 -0.86
C PHE A 408 -3.18 -2.21 -0.38
N GLN A 409 -2.05 -1.82 -0.98
CA GLN A 409 -1.33 -0.58 -0.65
C GLN A 409 -1.87 0.61 -1.44
N PHE A 410 -2.97 1.19 -0.98
CA PHE A 410 -3.62 2.37 -1.61
C PHE A 410 -2.95 3.72 -1.26
N SER A 411 -2.10 3.75 -0.25
CA SER A 411 -1.35 4.98 0.11
C SER A 411 -0.19 5.28 -0.85
N VAL A 412 0.14 4.36 -1.76
CA VAL A 412 1.11 4.61 -2.84
C VAL A 412 0.53 5.56 -3.88
N ASP A 413 -0.76 5.47 -4.20
CA ASP A 413 -1.43 6.36 -5.16
C ASP A 413 -1.59 7.80 -4.64
N PHE A 414 -1.46 7.98 -3.33
CA PHE A 414 -1.53 9.29 -2.67
C PHE A 414 -0.22 10.10 -2.75
N TYR A 415 0.94 9.41 -2.80
CA TYR A 415 2.28 10.04 -2.80
C TYR A 415 3.15 9.69 -4.01
N GLY A 416 2.74 8.72 -4.81
CA GLY A 416 3.31 8.39 -6.10
C GLY A 416 2.43 8.96 -7.18
N GLU A 417 3.04 9.54 -8.21
CA GLU A 417 2.47 9.38 -9.55
C GLU A 417 2.19 7.88 -9.69
N SER A 418 0.94 7.56 -10.03
CA SER A 418 0.48 6.22 -10.35
C SER A 418 1.59 5.41 -11.00
N ASP A 419 1.81 4.18 -10.53
CA ASP A 419 2.40 3.19 -11.43
C ASP A 419 1.36 3.02 -12.57
N ASP A 420 1.42 3.91 -13.57
CA ASP A 420 0.72 3.85 -14.87
C ASP A 420 1.27 2.69 -15.71
N ASN A 421 1.47 1.54 -15.08
CA ASN A 421 2.22 0.45 -15.66
C ASN A 421 1.42 -0.84 -15.72
N ASP A 422 0.09 -0.73 -15.90
CA ASP A 422 -0.73 -1.84 -16.40
C ASP A 422 -1.85 -1.34 -17.33
N GLY A 423 -1.50 -1.11 -18.60
CA GLY A 423 -2.51 -0.77 -19.59
C GLY A 423 -2.06 -0.60 -21.04
N PHE A 424 -0.96 -1.22 -21.51
CA PHE A 424 -0.66 -1.20 -22.95
C PHE A 424 -1.63 -2.13 -23.70
N TYR A 425 -2.75 -1.59 -24.19
CA TYR A 425 -3.68 -2.34 -25.04
C TYR A 425 -3.20 -2.29 -26.49
N PRO A 426 -2.93 -3.44 -27.14
CA PRO A 426 -2.55 -3.45 -28.53
C PRO A 426 -3.69 -2.90 -29.40
N CYS A 427 -3.34 -2.06 -30.37
CA CYS A 427 -4.25 -1.57 -31.40
C CYS A 427 -4.41 -2.65 -32.47
N ASP A 428 -5.60 -3.23 -32.58
CA ASP A 428 -5.91 -4.26 -33.58
C ASP A 428 -6.06 -3.70 -35.01
N VAL A 429 -5.98 -2.37 -35.17
CA VAL A 429 -6.08 -1.67 -36.45
C VAL A 429 -4.70 -1.46 -37.11
N CYS A 430 -3.60 -1.52 -36.34
CA CYS A 430 -2.26 -1.30 -36.90
C CYS A 430 -1.17 -2.15 -36.24
N ASP A 431 -0.17 -2.55 -37.03
CA ASP A 431 0.98 -3.31 -36.55
C ASP A 431 2.12 -2.42 -35.96
N GLY A 432 1.94 -1.09 -35.95
CA GLY A 432 2.95 -0.13 -35.48
C GLY A 432 4.02 0.19 -36.54
N ASN A 433 5.22 0.57 -36.10
CA ASN A 433 6.35 0.84 -36.99
C ASN A 433 7.01 -0.46 -37.51
N ARG A 434 8.08 -0.36 -38.33
CA ARG A 434 8.77 -1.52 -38.94
C ARG A 434 9.35 -2.54 -37.95
N ASP A 435 9.42 -2.20 -36.66
CA ASP A 435 9.90 -3.05 -35.58
C ASP A 435 8.76 -3.53 -34.64
N ASN A 436 7.49 -3.39 -35.05
CA ASN A 436 6.28 -3.67 -34.26
C ASN A 436 6.17 -2.84 -32.95
N VAL A 437 6.61 -1.58 -32.98
CA VAL A 437 6.52 -0.66 -31.83
C VAL A 437 5.57 0.49 -32.15
N GLY A 438 4.72 0.86 -31.17
CA GLY A 438 3.80 2.01 -31.26
C GLY A 438 2.32 1.65 -31.45
N ASN A 439 1.99 0.36 -31.61
CA ASN A 439 0.61 -0.11 -31.75
C ASN A 439 -0.08 -0.31 -30.40
N TYR A 440 0.02 0.65 -29.48
CA TYR A 440 -0.66 0.57 -28.20
C TYR A 440 -1.54 1.79 -27.95
N VAL A 441 -2.53 1.60 -27.08
CA VAL A 441 -3.54 2.58 -26.71
C VAL A 441 -3.47 2.79 -25.21
N ASP A 442 -3.25 4.03 -24.81
CA ASP A 442 -3.37 4.45 -23.42
C ASP A 442 -4.75 5.10 -23.24
N PHE A 443 -5.48 4.68 -22.21
CA PHE A 443 -6.79 5.23 -21.90
C PHE A 443 -6.63 6.35 -20.87
N TYR A 444 -6.73 7.60 -21.32
CA TYR A 444 -6.50 8.79 -20.49
C TYR A 444 -7.71 9.76 -20.48
N ASP A 445 -8.65 9.60 -21.41
CA ASP A 445 -9.81 10.48 -21.54
C ASP A 445 -11.10 9.80 -21.07
N LYS A 446 -12.07 10.61 -20.61
CA LYS A 446 -13.40 10.17 -20.19
C LYS A 446 -14.47 10.83 -21.05
N ILE A 447 -15.17 10.04 -21.86
CA ILE A 447 -16.26 10.51 -22.73
C ILE A 447 -17.59 10.23 -22.04
N SER A 448 -18.46 11.25 -21.97
CA SER A 448 -19.82 11.09 -21.47
C SER A 448 -20.67 10.29 -22.46
N LEU A 449 -21.45 9.33 -21.96
CA LEU A 449 -22.40 8.55 -22.76
C LEU A 449 -23.79 9.16 -22.68
N ASP A 450 -24.39 9.42 -23.83
CA ASP A 450 -25.84 9.61 -23.92
C ASP A 450 -26.52 8.23 -23.95
N ASN A 451 -26.99 7.80 -22.77
CA ASN A 451 -27.45 6.43 -22.55
C ASN A 451 -28.96 6.29 -22.81
N GLU A 452 -29.31 5.54 -23.87
CA GLU A 452 -30.71 5.34 -24.23
C GLU A 452 -31.43 4.28 -23.39
N TYR A 453 -30.74 3.50 -22.55
CA TYR A 453 -31.41 2.52 -21.71
C TYR A 453 -32.34 3.20 -20.71
N ASP A 454 -33.53 2.63 -20.50
CA ASP A 454 -34.46 3.14 -19.47
C ASP A 454 -33.94 2.83 -18.05
N SER A 455 -34.33 3.63 -17.06
CA SER A 455 -34.00 3.46 -15.63
C SER A 455 -34.22 2.05 -15.07
N SER A 456 -35.16 1.28 -15.66
CA SER A 456 -35.43 -0.11 -15.31
C SER A 456 -34.38 -1.12 -15.81
N SER A 457 -33.47 -0.72 -16.70
CA SER A 457 -32.42 -1.58 -17.26
C SER A 457 -31.13 -1.50 -16.43
N PRO A 458 -30.47 -2.64 -16.12
CA PRO A 458 -29.18 -2.64 -15.43
C PRO A 458 -28.05 -1.96 -16.24
N ASN A 459 -28.27 -1.71 -17.54
CA ASN A 459 -27.33 -0.96 -18.40
C ASN A 459 -27.51 0.58 -18.32
N HIS A 460 -28.57 1.10 -17.67
CA HIS A 460 -28.80 2.55 -17.53
C HIS A 460 -27.74 3.25 -16.65
N LYS A 461 -27.09 2.49 -15.76
CA LYS A 461 -26.06 3.02 -14.85
C LYS A 461 -24.79 3.53 -15.55
N PHE A 462 -24.58 3.19 -16.82
CA PHE A 462 -23.38 3.57 -17.55
C PHE A 462 -23.51 4.99 -18.10
N GLN A 463 -22.75 5.93 -17.52
CA GLN A 463 -22.81 7.37 -17.86
C GLN A 463 -21.56 7.87 -18.59
N PHE A 464 -20.50 7.07 -18.65
CA PHE A 464 -19.26 7.42 -19.32
C PHE A 464 -18.50 6.17 -19.79
N VAL A 465 -17.54 6.37 -20.69
CA VAL A 465 -16.51 5.39 -21.06
C VAL A 465 -15.13 6.02 -20.99
N PHE A 466 -14.12 5.20 -20.70
CA PHE A 466 -12.75 5.61 -20.90
C PHE A 466 -12.39 5.48 -22.37
N SER A 467 -11.66 6.44 -22.91
CA SER A 467 -11.20 6.46 -24.28
C SER A 467 -9.71 6.74 -24.37
N GLY A 468 -9.12 6.25 -25.45
CA GLY A 468 -7.71 6.46 -25.79
C GLY A 468 -7.52 6.39 -27.29
N ASN A 469 -6.58 7.19 -27.80
CA ASN A 469 -6.18 7.10 -29.19
C ASN A 469 -4.95 6.19 -29.30
N CYS A 470 -4.91 5.34 -30.34
CA CYS A 470 -3.69 4.59 -30.63
C CYS A 470 -2.54 5.55 -30.91
N GLN A 471 -1.40 5.34 -30.25
CA GLN A 471 -0.23 6.21 -30.39
C GLN A 471 0.36 6.26 -31.81
N TRP A 472 0.03 5.29 -32.67
CA TRP A 472 0.51 5.25 -34.05
C TRP A 472 -0.53 5.67 -35.10
N CYS A 473 -1.70 5.02 -35.15
CA CYS A 473 -2.72 5.32 -36.16
C CYS A 473 -3.76 6.35 -35.72
N ASN A 474 -3.66 6.85 -34.49
CA ASN A 474 -4.58 7.81 -33.87
C ASN A 474 -6.06 7.35 -33.85
N THR A 475 -6.32 6.05 -34.05
CA THR A 475 -7.68 5.50 -34.01
C THR A 475 -8.21 5.51 -32.58
N LEU A 476 -9.45 5.97 -32.40
CA LEU A 476 -10.11 6.04 -31.11
C LEU A 476 -10.54 4.64 -30.66
N HIS A 477 -10.18 4.29 -29.44
CA HIS A 477 -10.65 3.09 -28.77
C HIS A 477 -11.38 3.49 -27.49
N ILE A 478 -12.36 2.69 -27.11
CA ILE A 478 -13.09 2.85 -25.84
C ILE A 478 -13.00 1.58 -25.01
N LYS A 479 -12.98 1.74 -23.69
CA LYS A 479 -13.05 0.63 -22.74
C LYS A 479 -14.50 0.44 -22.32
N CYS A 480 -15.07 -0.71 -22.63
CA CYS A 480 -16.47 -1.00 -22.34
C CYS A 480 -16.75 -0.91 -20.83
N PRO A 481 -17.75 -0.14 -20.38
CA PRO A 481 -18.00 0.07 -18.96
C PRO A 481 -18.57 -1.19 -18.28
N LYS A 482 -19.15 -2.11 -19.06
CA LYS A 482 -19.72 -3.39 -18.60
C LYS A 482 -18.71 -4.55 -18.50
N CYS A 483 -18.03 -4.91 -19.59
CA CYS A 483 -17.11 -6.05 -19.63
C CYS A 483 -15.63 -5.69 -19.72
N LYS A 484 -15.29 -4.39 -19.70
CA LYS A 484 -13.91 -3.86 -19.73
C LYS A 484 -13.08 -4.21 -20.97
N SER A 485 -13.65 -4.89 -21.97
CA SER A 485 -13.00 -5.09 -23.27
C SER A 485 -12.79 -3.77 -23.99
N VAL A 486 -11.72 -3.70 -24.78
CA VAL A 486 -11.49 -2.58 -25.69
C VAL A 486 -12.38 -2.74 -26.92
N THR A 487 -12.87 -1.64 -27.46
CA THR A 487 -13.68 -1.62 -28.69
C THR A 487 -13.21 -0.45 -29.54
N VAL A 488 -12.93 -0.72 -30.81
CA VAL A 488 -12.48 0.28 -31.78
C VAL A 488 -13.67 1.14 -32.24
N LEU A 489 -13.49 2.46 -32.31
CA LEU A 489 -14.45 3.40 -32.91
C LEU A 489 -13.84 4.02 -34.17
N ASP A 490 -13.85 3.28 -35.27
CA ASP A 490 -13.22 3.66 -36.55
C ASP A 490 -14.17 4.33 -37.56
N GLU A 491 -15.49 4.22 -37.37
CA GLU A 491 -16.49 4.76 -38.31
C GLU A 491 -17.52 5.67 -37.61
N ASP A 492 -17.77 6.84 -38.20
CA ASP A 492 -18.82 7.76 -37.75
C ASP A 492 -20.21 7.31 -38.23
N ASN A 493 -21.23 7.50 -37.40
CA ASN A 493 -22.65 7.22 -37.66
C ASN A 493 -22.98 5.73 -37.88
N LYS A 494 -22.26 4.84 -37.21
CA LYS A 494 -22.54 3.39 -37.18
C LYS A 494 -22.67 2.86 -35.76
N ASP A 495 -23.54 1.86 -35.64
CA ASP A 495 -23.73 1.06 -34.44
C ASP A 495 -22.61 0.04 -34.32
N ILE A 496 -21.79 0.18 -33.28
CA ILE A 496 -20.62 -0.65 -33.01
C ILE A 496 -20.89 -1.50 -31.77
N GLU A 497 -21.05 -2.80 -31.99
CA GLU A 497 -21.21 -3.76 -30.90
C GLU A 497 -19.91 -3.89 -30.11
N CYS A 498 -20.02 -4.01 -28.79
CA CYS A 498 -18.88 -4.24 -27.93
C CYS A 498 -18.17 -5.55 -28.28
N GLU A 499 -16.87 -5.48 -28.56
CA GLU A 499 -16.04 -6.62 -28.96
C GLU A 499 -15.94 -7.72 -27.89
N GLY A 500 -16.13 -7.36 -26.61
CA GLY A 500 -16.23 -8.31 -25.50
C GLY A 500 -17.53 -9.12 -25.46
N GLY A 501 -18.46 -8.89 -26.39
CA GLY A 501 -19.70 -9.66 -26.54
C GLY A 501 -20.70 -9.45 -25.40
N CYS A 502 -20.62 -8.34 -24.67
CA CYS A 502 -21.49 -8.08 -23.51
C CYS A 502 -22.90 -7.56 -23.85
N GLY A 503 -23.19 -7.41 -25.15
CA GLY A 503 -24.48 -6.95 -25.68
C GLY A 503 -24.72 -5.45 -25.55
N LEU A 504 -23.68 -4.64 -25.33
CA LEU A 504 -23.75 -3.18 -25.46
C LEU A 504 -23.41 -2.76 -26.89
N THR A 505 -24.11 -1.73 -27.38
CA THR A 505 -23.84 -1.12 -28.69
C THR A 505 -23.61 0.37 -28.53
N PHE A 506 -22.52 0.85 -29.10
CA PHE A 506 -22.12 2.25 -29.09
C PHE A 506 -22.41 2.90 -30.45
N HIS A 507 -22.88 4.13 -30.45
CA HIS A 507 -23.13 4.89 -31.68
C HIS A 507 -22.46 6.25 -31.59
N LYS A 508 -21.58 6.53 -32.56
CA LYS A 508 -20.81 7.78 -32.61
C LYS A 508 -21.47 8.75 -33.59
N GLU A 509 -22.02 9.86 -33.11
CA GLU A 509 -22.56 10.95 -33.94
C GLU A 509 -21.53 12.07 -34.03
N SER A 510 -21.11 12.41 -35.24
CA SER A 510 -20.24 13.57 -35.49
C SER A 510 -21.07 14.81 -35.78
N ASP A 511 -20.81 15.90 -35.05
CA ASP A 511 -21.43 17.20 -35.33
C ASP A 511 -20.60 17.92 -36.40
N TYR A 512 -21.25 18.34 -37.49
CA TYR A 512 -20.57 19.03 -38.59
C TYR A 512 -20.31 20.50 -38.22
N ASP A 513 -19.11 20.81 -37.75
CA ASP A 513 -18.64 22.17 -37.53
C ASP A 513 -17.79 22.67 -38.72
N PRO A 514 -18.16 23.79 -39.39
CA PRO A 514 -17.35 24.38 -40.46
C PRO A 514 -15.97 24.91 -40.02
N ASP A 515 -15.73 25.14 -38.72
CA ASP A 515 -14.52 25.79 -38.19
C ASP A 515 -13.45 24.82 -37.62
N GLY A 516 -13.65 23.51 -37.73
CA GLY A 516 -12.56 22.51 -37.74
C GLY A 516 -12.22 21.82 -36.41
N ASP A 517 -12.99 22.01 -35.34
CA ASP A 517 -12.96 21.21 -34.13
C ASP A 517 -14.14 20.22 -34.13
N GLY A 518 -13.91 19.05 -34.76
CA GLY A 518 -14.91 17.98 -34.84
C GLY A 518 -15.25 17.43 -33.45
N SER A 519 -16.30 17.95 -32.84
CA SER A 519 -16.91 17.36 -31.65
C SER A 519 -17.83 16.20 -32.06
N PHE A 520 -17.86 15.16 -31.24
CA PHE A 520 -18.75 14.01 -31.44
C PHE A 520 -19.44 13.64 -30.14
N THR A 521 -20.65 13.12 -30.25
CA THR A 521 -21.41 12.57 -29.14
C THR A 521 -21.40 11.05 -29.23
N LEU A 522 -21.17 10.36 -28.11
CA LEU A 522 -21.20 8.90 -28.03
C LEU A 522 -22.46 8.43 -27.31
N LYS A 523 -23.29 7.66 -28.00
CA LYS A 523 -24.55 7.11 -27.49
C LYS A 523 -24.43 5.65 -27.16
N LEU A 524 -25.18 5.21 -26.14
CA LEU A 524 -25.38 3.80 -25.82
C LEU A 524 -26.78 3.39 -26.26
N ILE A 525 -26.88 2.62 -27.35
CA ILE A 525 -28.15 2.32 -28.01
C ILE A 525 -28.85 1.12 -27.35
N ASP A 526 -30.16 1.24 -27.12
CA ASP A 526 -31.01 0.12 -26.70
C ASP A 526 -31.83 -0.39 -27.89
N HIS A 527 -31.29 -1.37 -28.64
CA HIS A 527 -31.96 -1.97 -29.81
C HIS A 527 -33.31 -2.64 -29.51
N ARG A 528 -33.68 -2.79 -28.23
CA ARG A 528 -35.02 -3.29 -27.86
C ARG A 528 -36.10 -2.23 -28.03
N LYS A 529 -35.72 -0.95 -28.18
CA LYS A 529 -36.65 0.15 -28.43
C LYS A 529 -36.99 0.23 -29.91
N GLU A 530 -38.26 0.07 -30.22
CA GLU A 530 -38.82 0.22 -31.56
C GLU A 530 -39.78 1.41 -31.62
N LYS A 531 -39.93 2.00 -32.82
CA LYS A 531 -40.86 3.11 -33.02
C LYS A 531 -42.27 2.59 -33.21
N CYS A 532 -43.20 2.99 -32.34
CA CYS A 532 -44.61 2.62 -32.45
C CYS A 532 -45.20 3.12 -33.78
N PRO A 533 -45.75 2.24 -34.64
CA PRO A 533 -46.35 2.64 -35.92
C PRO A 533 -47.55 3.60 -35.76
N SER A 534 -48.22 3.55 -34.61
CA SER A 534 -49.46 4.30 -34.35
C SER A 534 -49.25 5.70 -33.79
N CYS A 535 -48.25 5.90 -32.92
CA CYS A 535 -48.02 7.21 -32.28
C CYS A 535 -46.62 7.78 -32.53
N GLY A 536 -45.70 7.01 -33.11
CA GLY A 536 -44.33 7.45 -33.36
C GLY A 536 -43.42 7.50 -32.12
N GLU A 537 -43.91 7.14 -30.93
CA GLU A 537 -43.12 7.05 -29.70
C GLU A 537 -42.24 5.78 -29.69
N MET A 538 -41.02 5.89 -29.15
CA MET A 538 -40.14 4.74 -28.93
C MET A 538 -40.63 3.91 -27.74
N PHE A 539 -40.74 2.60 -27.89
CA PHE A 539 -41.18 1.68 -26.83
C PHE A 539 -40.47 0.34 -26.94
N ILE A 540 -40.39 -0.40 -25.84
CA ILE A 540 -39.86 -1.77 -25.84
C ILE A 540 -41.04 -2.74 -26.01
N ASP A 541 -41.04 -3.51 -27.10
CA ASP A 541 -42.09 -4.49 -27.37
C ASP A 541 -41.89 -5.79 -26.58
N ASN A 542 -42.08 -5.71 -25.26
CA ASN A 542 -41.98 -6.86 -24.36
C ASN A 542 -42.99 -7.97 -24.68
N ARG A 543 -44.06 -7.68 -25.42
CA ARG A 543 -45.16 -8.61 -25.70
C ARG A 543 -45.19 -9.12 -27.15
N LYS A 544 -44.30 -8.62 -28.02
CA LYS A 544 -44.26 -8.91 -29.48
C LYS A 544 -45.57 -8.55 -30.21
N ILE A 545 -46.22 -7.46 -29.80
CA ILE A 545 -47.51 -6.99 -30.35
C ILE A 545 -47.29 -5.93 -31.46
N GLY A 546 -46.10 -5.35 -31.57
CA GLY A 546 -45.71 -4.39 -32.60
C GLY A 546 -46.26 -2.97 -32.38
N VAL A 547 -46.88 -2.68 -31.24
CA VAL A 547 -47.44 -1.37 -30.86
C VAL A 547 -47.23 -1.10 -29.36
N CYS A 548 -47.04 0.17 -29.00
CA CYS A 548 -46.79 0.55 -27.60
C CYS A 548 -48.02 0.30 -26.71
N GLU A 549 -47.80 0.07 -25.41
CA GLU A 549 -48.86 -0.30 -24.46
C GLU A 549 -50.01 0.72 -24.41
N LYS A 550 -49.71 2.02 -24.58
CA LYS A 550 -50.73 3.09 -24.66
C LYS A 550 -51.61 2.97 -25.92
N CYS A 551 -51.04 2.53 -27.04
CA CYS A 551 -51.77 2.33 -28.29
C CYS A 551 -52.52 0.99 -28.30
N ASP A 552 -51.94 -0.06 -27.73
CA ASP A 552 -52.58 -1.37 -27.53
C ASP A 552 -53.83 -1.26 -26.63
N LEU A 553 -53.74 -0.49 -25.53
CA LEU A 553 -54.88 -0.22 -24.66
C LEU A 553 -55.99 0.59 -25.36
N LYS A 554 -55.65 1.47 -26.30
CA LYS A 554 -56.64 2.20 -27.12
C LYS A 554 -57.32 1.30 -28.15
N LEU A 555 -56.58 0.37 -28.77
CA LEU A 555 -57.11 -0.60 -29.74
C LEU A 555 -58.04 -1.64 -29.09
N ASN A 556 -57.84 -1.95 -27.80
CA ASN A 556 -58.71 -2.86 -27.04
C ASN A 556 -59.96 -2.17 -26.43
N LEU A 557 -60.13 -0.85 -26.62
CA LEU A 557 -61.26 -0.06 -26.14
C LEU A 557 -62.21 0.41 -27.27
N GLU A 558 -61.87 0.15 -28.53
CA GLU A 558 -62.75 0.21 -29.71
C GLU A 558 -63.26 -1.19 -30.07
#